data_AF-A0A7J7XY18-F1
#
_entry.id   AF-A0A7J7XY18-F1
#
_cell.length_a   1.000
_cell.length_b   1.000
_cell.length_c   1.000
_cell.angle_alpha   90.00
_cell.angle_beta   90.00
_cell.angle_gamma   90.00
#
_symmetry.space_group_name_H-M   'P 1'
#
loop_
_entity.id
_entity.type
_entity.pdbx_description
1 polymer ?
#
loop_
_entity_poly.entity_id
_entity_poly.type
_entity_poly.pdbx_seq_one_letter_code
_entity_poly.pdbx_strand_id
1 'polypeptide(L)'
;MPGSKACCTVVWGSEGRLPLSLTPSFPLSRVLANLLGLGWPEQSLQDAITLDLFSHALIFCRQQGFSMEQTSTACALLQDLHKACVATPLGNVEECYRYFTSVLFCHGVRRPPFSINLFKEEQLLALADYVVNTYFRHFKLYKYVFTPQVRLDLSLTYLGLQPPKLCSEDEREKEGSEEVEDQAVTLQEEEPETVAEPQQEPSQVSLLRAFIKTQLNKELELLQQLVDERLKASEERLNSKLTTLERPFQLPPGKNKNKTK
;
A
#
# COMPACT_ATOMS: atom_id res chain seq x y z
N MET A 1 6.71 -21.66 -26.07
CA MET A 1 7.50 -22.76 -25.48
C MET A 1 8.74 -22.15 -24.85
N PRO A 2 9.21 -22.55 -23.66
CA PRO A 2 8.81 -23.72 -22.88
C PRO A 2 7.98 -23.35 -21.64
N GLY A 3 6.99 -24.20 -21.32
CA GLY A 3 6.22 -24.15 -20.09
C GLY A 3 7.07 -24.61 -18.92
N SER A 4 7.19 -23.75 -17.91
CA SER A 4 7.84 -24.07 -16.66
C SER A 4 6.96 -25.05 -15.89
N LYS A 5 7.35 -26.33 -15.92
CA LYS A 5 6.77 -27.37 -15.06
C LYS A 5 7.24 -27.06 -13.63
N ALA A 6 6.40 -26.40 -12.84
CA ALA A 6 6.58 -26.35 -11.40
C ALA A 6 6.28 -27.76 -10.85
N CYS A 7 7.31 -28.60 -10.82
CA CYS A 7 7.32 -29.81 -10.01
C CYS A 7 7.37 -29.34 -8.56
N CYS A 8 6.28 -29.51 -7.81
CA CYS A 8 6.30 -29.33 -6.36
C CYS A 8 7.27 -30.36 -5.78
N THR A 9 8.51 -29.96 -5.50
CA THR A 9 9.45 -30.78 -4.76
C THR A 9 8.94 -30.88 -3.32
N VAL A 10 8.29 -32.00 -2.99
CA VAL A 10 7.78 -32.29 -1.65
C VAL A 10 8.96 -32.67 -0.75
N VAL A 11 9.60 -31.69 -0.10
CA VAL A 11 10.72 -31.90 0.86
C VAL A 11 10.21 -31.99 2.31
N TRP A 12 9.04 -32.59 2.52
CA TRP A 12 8.47 -32.76 3.87
C TRP A 12 8.23 -34.25 4.22
N GLY A 13 8.70 -35.16 3.35
CA GLY A 13 8.24 -36.54 3.31
C GLY A 13 9.33 -37.61 3.27
N SER A 14 10.46 -37.47 3.97
CA SER A 14 11.22 -38.64 4.44
C SER A 14 12.26 -38.23 5.46
N GLU A 15 12.24 -38.88 6.62
CA GLU A 15 13.24 -38.87 7.71
C GLU A 15 12.78 -38.16 8.99
N GLY A 16 12.28 -38.97 9.93
CA GLY A 16 12.08 -38.57 11.31
C GLY A 16 10.67 -38.89 11.82
N ARG A 17 10.54 -39.95 12.61
CA ARG A 17 9.42 -40.12 13.53
C ARG A 17 9.44 -38.94 14.50
N LEU A 18 8.54 -37.98 14.32
CA LEU A 18 8.32 -36.91 15.29
C LEU A 18 7.55 -37.49 16.49
N PRO A 19 8.10 -37.48 17.72
CA PRO A 19 7.35 -37.83 18.92
C PRO A 19 6.35 -36.69 19.20
N LEU A 20 5.08 -36.95 18.96
CA LEU A 20 3.99 -35.95 19.02
C LEU A 20 3.45 -35.74 20.45
N SER A 21 4.29 -35.31 21.39
CA SER A 21 3.86 -34.81 22.72
C SER A 21 3.79 -33.28 22.79
N LEU A 22 2.90 -32.78 23.65
CA LEU A 22 2.24 -31.48 23.67
C LEU A 22 3.13 -30.23 23.72
N THR A 23 2.52 -29.08 23.35
CA THR A 23 3.03 -27.69 23.31
C THR A 23 4.05 -27.41 22.19
N PRO A 24 4.24 -26.15 21.73
CA PRO A 24 5.40 -25.76 20.94
C PRO A 24 6.65 -25.93 21.82
N SER A 25 7.02 -27.18 22.01
CA SER A 25 8.17 -27.58 22.79
C SER A 25 9.40 -27.29 21.94
N PHE A 26 10.45 -26.76 22.56
CA PHE A 26 11.79 -26.58 21.98
C PHE A 26 12.23 -27.66 20.96
N PRO A 27 11.98 -28.98 21.17
CA PRO A 27 12.30 -29.99 20.17
C PRO A 27 11.58 -29.83 18.82
N LEU A 28 10.31 -29.42 18.78
CA LEU A 28 9.58 -29.24 17.51
C LEU A 28 10.16 -28.08 16.71
N SER A 29 10.36 -26.94 17.35
CA SER A 29 10.94 -25.75 16.73
C SER A 29 12.35 -26.02 16.18
N ARG A 30 13.15 -26.82 16.89
CA ARG A 30 14.48 -27.22 16.44
C ARG A 30 14.46 -28.14 15.22
N VAL A 31 13.55 -29.13 15.19
CA VAL A 31 13.42 -30.02 14.03
C VAL A 31 12.91 -29.25 12.80
N LEU A 32 11.98 -28.31 12.99
CA LEU A 32 11.49 -27.46 11.91
C LEU A 32 12.56 -26.53 11.36
N ALA A 33 13.37 -25.91 12.23
CA ALA A 33 14.50 -25.09 11.79
C ALA A 33 15.46 -25.89 10.90
N ASN A 34 15.81 -27.11 11.31
CA ASN A 34 16.67 -27.99 10.50
C ASN A 34 16.03 -28.35 9.15
N LEU A 35 14.74 -28.68 9.13
CA LEU A 35 14.02 -29.08 7.92
C LEU A 35 13.85 -27.92 6.92
N LEU A 36 13.63 -26.72 7.43
CA LEU A 36 13.53 -25.49 6.63
C LEU A 36 14.91 -24.93 6.22
N GLY A 37 16.00 -25.51 6.73
CA GLY A 37 17.36 -25.02 6.51
C GLY A 37 17.63 -23.65 7.15
N LEU A 38 16.87 -23.30 8.19
CA LEU A 38 17.02 -22.03 8.92
C LEU A 38 18.22 -22.12 9.87
N GLY A 39 18.88 -20.99 10.08
CA GLY A 39 19.93 -20.85 11.08
C GLY A 39 19.39 -20.93 12.51
N TRP A 40 20.21 -20.56 13.50
CA TRP A 40 19.71 -20.39 14.85
C TRP A 40 18.71 -19.21 14.87
N PRO A 41 17.46 -19.40 15.33
CA PRO A 41 16.42 -18.37 15.28
C PRO A 41 16.74 -17.12 16.11
N GLU A 42 17.77 -17.18 16.95
CA GLU A 42 18.30 -16.05 17.72
C GLU A 42 19.12 -15.07 16.87
N GLN A 43 19.57 -15.47 15.67
CA GLN A 43 20.45 -14.66 14.83
C GLN A 43 19.70 -13.85 13.76
N SER A 44 18.49 -14.24 13.38
CA SER A 44 17.71 -13.49 12.39
C SER A 44 16.22 -13.46 12.71
N LEU A 45 15.65 -12.25 12.67
CA LEU A 45 14.22 -12.01 12.90
C LEU A 45 13.34 -12.69 11.83
N GLN A 46 13.87 -12.82 10.60
CA GLN A 46 13.20 -13.51 9.50
C GLN A 46 13.04 -15.02 9.79
N ASP A 47 14.09 -15.67 10.32
CA ASP A 47 14.03 -17.10 10.65
C ASP A 47 13.08 -17.36 11.81
N ALA A 48 13.08 -16.49 12.83
CA ALA A 48 12.15 -16.59 13.96
C ALA A 48 10.68 -16.50 13.50
N ILE A 49 10.35 -15.53 12.64
CA ILE A 49 8.98 -15.37 12.11
C ILE A 49 8.58 -16.53 11.19
N THR A 50 9.53 -17.02 10.37
CA THR A 50 9.29 -18.18 9.50
C THR A 50 8.99 -19.42 10.33
N LEU A 51 9.79 -19.66 11.37
CA LEU A 51 9.61 -20.76 12.29
C LEU A 51 8.27 -20.67 13.03
N ASP A 52 7.90 -19.48 13.48
CA ASP A 52 6.63 -19.23 14.16
C ASP A 52 5.45 -19.55 13.22
N LEU A 53 5.49 -19.08 11.97
CA LEU A 53 4.49 -19.35 10.95
C LEU A 53 4.26 -20.85 10.72
N PHE A 54 5.34 -21.62 10.52
CA PHE A 54 5.22 -23.06 10.27
C PHE A 54 4.85 -23.85 11.53
N SER A 55 5.29 -23.41 12.71
CA SER A 55 4.90 -24.06 13.97
C SER A 55 3.38 -23.97 14.21
N HIS A 56 2.80 -22.79 14.00
CA HIS A 56 1.35 -22.58 14.11
C HIS A 56 0.58 -23.32 13.01
N ALA A 57 1.10 -23.36 11.78
CA ALA A 57 0.50 -24.12 10.68
C ALA A 57 0.41 -25.62 11.00
N LEU A 58 1.44 -26.19 11.62
CA LEU A 58 1.45 -27.59 12.03
C LEU A 58 0.50 -27.87 13.19
N ILE A 59 0.40 -26.95 14.16
CA ILE A 59 -0.58 -27.04 15.24
C ILE A 59 -2.00 -27.05 14.65
N PHE A 60 -2.29 -26.16 13.70
CA PHE A 60 -3.57 -26.12 12.99
C PHE A 60 -3.87 -27.42 12.25
N CYS A 61 -2.92 -27.94 11.44
CA CYS A 61 -3.12 -29.20 10.70
C CYS A 61 -3.42 -30.36 11.66
N ARG A 62 -2.76 -30.39 12.83
CA ARG A 62 -3.02 -31.40 13.85
C ARG A 62 -4.42 -31.24 14.48
N GLN A 63 -4.85 -30.03 14.77
CA GLN A 63 -6.19 -29.75 15.31
C GLN A 63 -7.30 -30.17 14.35
N GLN A 64 -7.09 -29.98 13.05
CA GLN A 64 -8.02 -30.41 12.00
C GLN A 64 -7.93 -31.91 11.65
N GLY A 65 -7.02 -32.65 12.28
CA GLY A 65 -6.87 -34.09 12.05
C GLY A 65 -6.36 -34.45 10.65
N PHE A 66 -5.51 -33.61 10.06
CA PHE A 66 -4.96 -33.86 8.72
C PHE A 66 -4.02 -35.07 8.70
N SER A 67 -4.01 -35.79 7.56
CA SER A 67 -3.04 -36.85 7.31
C SER A 67 -1.62 -36.26 7.14
N MET A 68 -0.60 -37.12 7.15
CA MET A 68 0.78 -36.69 6.90
C MET A 68 0.93 -36.03 5.52
N GLU A 69 0.29 -36.59 4.50
CA GLU A 69 0.29 -36.08 3.13
C GLU A 69 -0.42 -34.72 3.04
N GLN A 70 -1.57 -34.59 3.70
CA GLN A 70 -2.31 -33.34 3.79
C GLN A 70 -1.51 -32.25 4.52
N THR A 71 -0.88 -32.58 5.64
CA THR A 71 -0.05 -31.66 6.42
C THR A 71 1.15 -31.18 5.62
N SER A 72 1.85 -32.10 4.96
CA SER A 72 2.96 -31.80 4.04
C SER A 72 2.52 -30.86 2.92
N THR A 73 1.36 -31.14 2.31
CA THR A 73 0.80 -30.32 1.23
C THR A 73 0.40 -28.93 1.72
N ALA A 74 -0.22 -28.82 2.90
CA ALA A 74 -0.59 -27.54 3.49
C ALA A 74 0.63 -26.67 3.81
N CYS A 75 1.69 -27.27 4.36
CA CYS A 75 2.96 -26.58 4.60
C CYS A 75 3.62 -26.14 3.29
N ALA A 76 3.65 -27.00 2.26
CA ALA A 76 4.20 -26.64 0.95
C ALA A 76 3.42 -25.49 0.30
N LEU A 77 2.09 -25.55 0.36
CA LEU A 77 1.21 -24.50 -0.13
C LEU A 77 1.47 -23.16 0.57
N LEU A 78 1.57 -23.17 1.91
CA LEU A 78 1.88 -21.97 2.69
C LEU A 78 3.28 -21.42 2.37
N GLN A 79 4.25 -22.30 2.16
CA GLN A 79 5.61 -21.93 1.77
C GLN A 79 5.64 -21.25 0.40
N ASP A 80 4.95 -21.81 -0.58
CA ASP A 80 4.89 -21.26 -1.94
C ASP A 80 4.11 -19.95 -1.97
N LEU A 81 3.03 -19.85 -1.19
CA LEU A 81 2.33 -18.59 -0.97
C LEU A 81 3.26 -17.53 -0.38
N HIS A 82 4.02 -17.88 0.67
CA HIS A 82 4.93 -16.93 1.31
C HIS A 82 5.99 -16.43 0.33
N LYS A 83 6.61 -17.32 -0.46
CA LYS A 83 7.56 -16.95 -1.52
C LYS A 83 6.93 -16.00 -2.54
N ALA A 84 5.71 -16.29 -2.99
CA ALA A 84 4.99 -15.43 -3.95
C ALA A 84 4.68 -14.04 -3.37
N CYS A 85 4.31 -13.96 -2.09
CA CYS A 85 4.03 -12.69 -1.41
C CYS A 85 5.27 -11.82 -1.25
N VAL A 86 6.43 -12.42 -1.03
CA VAL A 86 7.69 -11.69 -0.78
C VAL A 86 8.44 -11.37 -2.08
N ALA A 87 8.13 -12.02 -3.20
CA ALA A 87 8.86 -11.89 -4.47
C ALA A 87 8.96 -10.47 -5.05
N THR A 88 8.15 -9.51 -4.60
CA THR A 88 8.15 -8.14 -5.10
C THR A 88 7.93 -7.19 -3.92
N PRO A 89 8.56 -6.00 -3.82
CA PRO A 89 8.30 -5.06 -2.73
C PRO A 89 6.93 -4.34 -2.87
N LEU A 90 6.32 -4.39 -4.06
CA LEU A 90 5.02 -3.79 -4.36
C LEU A 90 3.87 -4.55 -3.70
N GLY A 91 2.75 -3.85 -3.46
CA GLY A 91 1.52 -4.47 -2.96
C GLY A 91 0.91 -5.40 -3.99
N ASN A 92 0.93 -6.71 -3.71
CA ASN A 92 0.44 -7.78 -4.59
C ASN A 92 -0.56 -8.72 -3.89
N VAL A 93 -1.33 -8.20 -2.94
CA VAL A 93 -2.26 -9.00 -2.11
C VAL A 93 -3.27 -9.75 -2.97
N GLU A 94 -3.87 -9.08 -3.95
CA GLU A 94 -4.89 -9.66 -4.82
C GLU A 94 -4.32 -10.76 -5.72
N GLU A 95 -3.15 -10.54 -6.33
CA GLU A 95 -2.51 -11.59 -7.13
C GLU A 95 -2.12 -12.80 -6.27
N CYS A 96 -1.59 -12.56 -5.07
CA CYS A 96 -1.24 -13.62 -4.14
C CYS A 96 -2.46 -14.39 -3.65
N TYR A 97 -3.58 -13.72 -3.38
CA TYR A 97 -4.84 -14.37 -3.01
C TYR A 97 -5.42 -15.21 -4.16
N ARG A 98 -5.36 -14.70 -5.40
CA ARG A 98 -5.75 -15.47 -6.59
C ARG A 98 -4.85 -16.68 -6.81
N TYR A 99 -3.54 -16.52 -6.63
CA TYR A 99 -2.58 -17.62 -6.69
C TYR A 99 -2.90 -18.68 -5.63
N PHE A 100 -3.04 -18.28 -4.35
CA PHE A 100 -3.44 -19.15 -3.25
C PHE A 100 -4.71 -19.94 -3.58
N THR A 101 -5.76 -19.25 -4.02
CA THR A 101 -7.05 -19.85 -4.36
C THR A 101 -6.89 -20.88 -5.50
N SER A 102 -6.09 -20.58 -6.51
CA SER A 102 -5.83 -21.51 -7.61
C SER A 102 -5.10 -22.77 -7.16
N VAL A 103 -4.09 -22.66 -6.29
CA VAL A 103 -3.35 -23.80 -5.73
C VAL A 103 -4.25 -24.61 -4.81
N LEU A 104 -5.06 -23.96 -3.99
CA LEU A 104 -6.03 -24.60 -3.11
C LEU A 104 -7.00 -25.49 -3.92
N PHE A 105 -7.54 -24.99 -5.03
CA PHE A 105 -8.41 -25.78 -5.90
C PHE A 105 -7.71 -26.95 -6.58
N CYS A 106 -6.41 -26.86 -6.88
CA CYS A 106 -5.64 -28.01 -7.37
C CYS A 106 -5.57 -29.17 -6.38
N HIS A 107 -5.78 -28.91 -5.08
CA HIS A 107 -5.77 -29.93 -4.04
C HIS A 107 -7.17 -30.35 -3.55
N GLY A 108 -8.23 -29.62 -3.95
CA GLY A 108 -9.61 -29.91 -3.59
C GLY A 108 -10.48 -30.50 -4.71
N VAL A 109 -10.11 -30.31 -5.98
CA VAL A 109 -10.89 -30.79 -7.13
C VAL A 109 -10.12 -31.89 -7.87
N ARG A 110 -10.80 -32.98 -8.23
CA ARG A 110 -10.20 -34.08 -9.01
C ARG A 110 -10.25 -33.80 -10.51
N ARG A 111 -9.20 -33.21 -11.08
CA ARG A 111 -8.92 -33.15 -12.53
C ARG A 111 -7.48 -33.57 -12.87
N PRO A 112 -7.25 -34.84 -13.21
CA PRO A 112 -5.98 -35.25 -13.82
C PRO A 112 -5.72 -34.44 -15.11
N PRO A 113 -4.48 -34.04 -15.44
CA PRO A 113 -3.19 -34.47 -14.86
C PRO A 113 -2.62 -33.55 -13.76
N PHE A 114 -3.29 -32.45 -13.36
CA PHE A 114 -2.70 -31.40 -12.52
C PHE A 114 -3.30 -31.25 -11.12
N SER A 115 -4.37 -31.98 -10.79
CA SER A 115 -5.04 -31.84 -9.49
C SER A 115 -5.34 -33.19 -8.85
N ILE A 116 -5.04 -33.26 -7.56
CA ILE A 116 -5.14 -34.45 -6.72
C ILE A 116 -6.09 -34.09 -5.60
N ASN A 117 -7.20 -34.83 -5.47
CA ASN A 117 -8.18 -34.63 -4.41
C ASN A 117 -7.63 -35.15 -3.07
N LEU A 118 -6.82 -34.32 -2.41
CA LEU A 118 -6.19 -34.63 -1.13
C LEU A 118 -7.05 -34.17 0.06
N PHE A 119 -7.77 -33.07 -0.08
CA PHE A 119 -8.57 -32.49 1.00
C PHE A 119 -10.06 -32.68 0.76
N LYS A 120 -10.81 -32.89 1.84
CA LYS A 120 -12.29 -32.78 1.80
C LYS A 120 -12.69 -31.30 1.71
N GLU A 121 -13.91 -31.03 1.25
CA GLU A 121 -14.45 -29.67 1.14
C GLU A 121 -14.38 -28.88 2.46
N GLU A 122 -14.80 -29.50 3.57
CA GLU A 122 -14.73 -28.89 4.91
C GLU A 122 -13.29 -28.54 5.32
N GLN A 123 -12.34 -29.43 5.02
CA GLN A 123 -10.91 -29.23 5.34
C GLN A 123 -10.31 -28.11 4.47
N LEU A 124 -10.76 -28.00 3.22
CA LEU A 124 -10.33 -26.96 2.29
C LEU A 124 -10.82 -25.58 2.74
N LEU A 125 -12.08 -25.50 3.19
CA LEU A 125 -12.65 -24.29 3.76
C LEU A 125 -11.95 -23.88 5.06
N ALA A 126 -11.69 -24.84 5.96
CA ALA A 126 -10.94 -24.58 7.19
C ALA A 126 -9.52 -24.07 6.90
N LEU A 127 -8.83 -24.65 5.91
CA LEU A 127 -7.50 -24.22 5.51
C LEU A 127 -7.52 -22.81 4.88
N ALA A 128 -8.52 -22.52 4.04
CA ALA A 128 -8.71 -21.19 3.47
C ALA A 128 -8.92 -20.13 4.56
N ASP A 129 -9.84 -20.40 5.48
CA ASP A 129 -10.14 -19.49 6.59
C ASP A 129 -8.92 -19.28 7.50
N TYR A 130 -8.19 -20.36 7.80
CA TYR A 130 -6.95 -20.28 8.57
C TYR A 130 -5.92 -19.37 7.90
N VAL A 131 -5.63 -19.57 6.60
CA VAL A 131 -4.61 -18.77 5.89
C VAL A 131 -5.04 -17.32 5.75
N VAL A 132 -6.34 -17.05 5.53
CA VAL A 132 -6.86 -15.68 5.47
C VAL A 132 -6.71 -14.98 6.83
N ASN A 133 -7.13 -15.64 7.91
CA ASN A 133 -7.16 -15.05 9.25
C ASN A 133 -5.78 -14.95 9.92
N THR A 134 -4.81 -15.77 9.50
CA THR A 134 -3.45 -15.74 10.03
C THR A 134 -2.50 -15.02 9.07
N TYR A 135 -2.31 -15.53 7.86
CA TYR A 135 -1.29 -15.03 6.95
C TYR A 135 -1.70 -13.70 6.30
N PHE A 136 -2.86 -13.66 5.61
CA PHE A 136 -3.29 -12.46 4.89
C PHE A 136 -3.65 -11.30 5.83
N ARG A 137 -4.19 -11.59 7.02
CA ARG A 137 -4.41 -10.59 8.06
C ARG A 137 -3.12 -9.85 8.45
N HIS A 138 -1.99 -10.56 8.48
CA HIS A 138 -0.67 -10.01 8.80
C HIS A 138 0.21 -9.78 7.56
N PHE A 139 -0.39 -9.65 6.38
CA PHE A 139 0.35 -9.52 5.11
C PHE A 139 1.39 -8.39 5.12
N LYS A 140 1.04 -7.23 5.70
CA LYS A 140 1.95 -6.08 5.81
C LYS A 140 3.20 -6.38 6.64
N LEU A 141 3.07 -7.18 7.69
CA LEU A 141 4.19 -7.58 8.55
C LEU A 141 5.17 -8.48 7.77
N TYR A 142 4.66 -9.50 7.09
CA TYR A 142 5.50 -10.35 6.24
C TYR A 142 6.15 -9.54 5.11
N LYS A 143 5.43 -8.60 4.51
CA LYS A 143 6.00 -7.74 3.49
C LYS A 143 7.16 -6.90 4.04
N TYR A 144 6.95 -6.24 5.17
CA TYR A 144 7.94 -5.37 5.78
C TYR A 144 9.22 -6.11 6.16
N VAL A 145 9.10 -7.29 6.75
CA VAL A 145 10.24 -8.07 7.27
C VAL A 145 11.05 -8.73 6.15
N PHE A 146 10.38 -9.22 5.11
CA PHE A 146 11.01 -10.09 4.11
C PHE A 146 11.32 -9.38 2.78
N THR A 147 10.79 -8.17 2.54
CA THR A 147 11.13 -7.41 1.33
C THR A 147 12.28 -6.43 1.58
N PRO A 148 13.29 -6.36 0.68
CA PRO A 148 14.34 -5.36 0.81
C PRO A 148 13.74 -3.96 0.58
N GLN A 149 13.98 -3.05 1.53
CA GLN A 149 13.59 -1.66 1.40
C GLN A 149 14.44 -0.99 0.31
N VAL A 150 13.80 -0.57 -0.79
CA VAL A 150 14.46 0.26 -1.81
C VAL A 150 14.45 1.70 -1.30
N ARG A 151 15.61 2.22 -0.89
CA ARG A 151 15.78 3.63 -0.54
C ARG A 151 16.30 4.39 -1.75
N LEU A 152 15.59 5.45 -2.14
CA LEU A 152 16.06 6.39 -3.15
C LEU A 152 16.63 7.61 -2.41
N ASP A 153 17.95 7.77 -2.44
CA ASP A 153 18.61 8.96 -1.90
C ASP A 153 18.74 9.98 -3.04
N LEU A 154 17.98 11.08 -2.95
CA LEU A 154 17.94 12.13 -3.96
C LEU A 154 18.78 13.30 -3.50
N SER A 155 19.94 13.49 -4.14
CA SER A 155 20.70 14.74 -4.04
C SER A 155 20.29 15.66 -5.19
N LEU A 156 19.68 16.80 -4.86
CA LEU A 156 19.31 17.82 -5.84
C LEU A 156 20.37 18.91 -5.88
N THR A 157 21.18 18.91 -6.93
CA THR A 157 22.11 20.01 -7.20
C THR A 157 21.47 21.00 -8.15
N TYR A 158 21.05 22.15 -7.63
CA TYR A 158 20.52 23.24 -8.45
C TYR A 158 21.66 24.00 -9.11
N LEU A 159 21.71 24.00 -10.45
CA LEU A 159 22.66 24.78 -11.22
C LEU A 159 22.38 26.28 -11.02
N GLY A 160 23.39 27.04 -10.59
CA GLY A 160 23.31 28.49 -10.39
C GLY A 160 23.03 28.95 -8.95
N LEU A 161 22.79 28.02 -8.02
CA LEU A 161 22.76 28.31 -6.58
C LEU A 161 24.11 27.92 -5.97
N GLN A 162 24.74 28.85 -5.25
CA GLN A 162 25.90 28.51 -4.42
C GLN A 162 25.44 27.52 -3.34
N PRO A 163 26.21 26.46 -3.05
CA PRO A 163 25.91 25.56 -1.93
C PRO A 163 25.69 26.39 -0.66
N PRO A 164 24.67 26.06 0.17
CA PRO A 164 24.53 26.70 1.47
C PRO A 164 25.87 26.60 2.20
N LYS A 165 26.45 27.73 2.57
CA LYS A 165 27.62 27.72 3.47
C LYS A 165 27.12 27.10 4.76
N LEU A 166 27.55 25.87 5.04
CA LEU A 166 27.39 25.24 6.34
C LEU A 166 27.96 26.23 7.36
N CYS A 167 27.09 26.85 8.15
CA CYS A 167 27.54 27.55 9.35
C CYS A 167 28.11 26.45 10.24
N SER A 168 29.42 26.46 10.44
CA SER A 168 30.09 25.59 11.39
C SER A 168 29.45 25.81 12.77
N GLU A 169 28.90 24.74 13.34
CA GLU A 169 28.29 24.71 14.67
C GLU A 169 29.34 24.81 15.81
N ASP A 170 30.51 25.40 15.55
CA ASP A 170 31.65 25.39 16.48
C ASP A 170 31.76 26.63 17.40
N GLU A 171 30.72 27.47 17.50
CA GLU A 171 30.74 28.63 18.44
C GLU A 171 29.54 28.71 19.41
N ARG A 172 28.85 27.60 19.72
CA ARG A 172 27.83 27.57 20.79
C ARG A 172 27.90 26.40 21.76
N GLU A 173 29.09 25.84 21.98
CA GLU A 173 29.31 24.88 23.08
C GLU A 173 30.07 25.53 24.24
N LYS A 174 29.46 26.55 24.88
CA LYS A 174 29.76 26.90 26.28
C LYS A 174 28.55 27.62 26.88
N GLU A 175 27.64 26.84 27.45
CA GLU A 175 27.04 27.04 28.78
C GLU A 175 25.77 26.18 28.90
N GLY A 176 25.66 25.42 29.99
CA GLY A 176 24.39 24.88 30.47
C GLY A 176 24.18 23.39 30.21
N SER A 177 24.81 22.57 31.03
CA SER A 177 24.35 21.23 31.38
C SER A 177 22.93 21.26 31.96
N GLU A 178 22.03 20.39 31.50
CA GLU A 178 21.13 19.61 32.36
C GLU A 178 20.42 18.52 31.54
N GLU A 179 20.42 17.31 32.10
CA GLU A 179 19.77 16.11 31.59
C GLU A 179 18.24 16.21 31.73
N VAL A 180 17.47 15.51 30.89
CA VAL A 180 16.39 14.57 31.29
C VAL A 180 15.52 14.17 30.08
N GLU A 181 15.28 12.85 30.08
CA GLU A 181 14.40 11.93 29.36
C GLU A 181 13.07 12.40 28.71
N ASP A 182 12.79 11.74 27.58
CA ASP A 182 11.53 11.12 27.10
C ASP A 182 10.19 11.88 26.90
N GLN A 183 9.44 11.30 25.96
CA GLN A 183 7.99 11.40 25.68
C GLN A 183 7.48 12.44 24.68
N ALA A 184 7.28 11.93 23.45
CA ALA A 184 5.99 11.74 22.78
C ALA A 184 4.83 12.74 23.01
N VAL A 185 4.10 12.97 21.90
CA VAL A 185 2.62 13.12 21.76
C VAL A 185 2.13 14.45 21.12
N THR A 186 1.51 14.26 19.95
CA THR A 186 0.42 15.01 19.24
C THR A 186 0.47 16.49 18.91
N LEU A 187 0.30 16.72 17.60
CA LEU A 187 -0.69 17.60 16.94
C LEU A 187 -1.69 18.33 17.86
N GLN A 188 -1.62 19.65 17.89
CA GLN A 188 -2.81 20.52 17.96
C GLN A 188 -2.63 21.73 17.04
N GLU A 189 -3.71 22.04 16.32
CA GLU A 189 -3.90 23.21 15.48
C GLU A 189 -4.05 24.44 16.38
N GLU A 190 -3.32 25.53 16.10
CA GLU A 190 -3.64 26.86 16.58
C GLU A 190 -3.76 27.81 15.38
N GLU A 191 -4.93 28.44 15.28
CA GLU A 191 -5.20 29.62 14.43
C GLU A 191 -4.28 30.79 14.84
N PRO A 192 -4.02 31.74 13.92
CA PRO A 192 -2.90 32.67 14.07
C PRO A 192 -3.28 33.85 14.97
N GLU A 193 -2.67 33.93 16.14
CA GLU A 193 -2.58 35.19 16.87
C GLU A 193 -1.55 36.12 16.22
N THR A 194 -2.02 37.30 15.85
CA THR A 194 -1.26 38.48 15.44
C THR A 194 -0.10 38.77 16.41
N VAL A 195 1.13 38.52 15.95
CA VAL A 195 2.35 38.98 16.61
C VAL A 195 3.15 39.86 15.66
N ALA A 196 3.51 41.02 16.21
CA ALA A 196 4.14 42.16 15.58
C ALA A 196 5.39 41.82 14.76
N GLU A 197 5.56 42.54 13.64
CA GLU A 197 6.82 42.63 12.90
C GLU A 197 7.97 43.07 13.81
N PRO A 198 9.07 42.31 13.88
CA PRO A 198 10.37 42.86 14.25
C PRO A 198 11.05 43.39 12.99
N GLN A 199 11.36 44.69 13.00
CA GLN A 199 12.24 45.33 12.03
C GLN A 199 13.62 44.63 12.06
N GLN A 200 13.96 43.94 10.99
CA GLN A 200 15.31 43.48 10.70
C GLN A 200 15.67 43.83 9.25
N GLU A 201 16.91 44.28 9.05
CA GLU A 201 17.54 44.55 7.76
C GLU A 201 17.26 43.45 6.72
N PRO A 202 17.20 43.75 5.41
CA PRO A 202 16.55 42.90 4.42
C PRO A 202 17.27 41.55 4.26
N SER A 203 16.84 40.57 5.04
CA SER A 203 17.26 39.19 4.87
C SER A 203 16.76 38.71 3.51
N GLN A 204 17.53 37.84 2.84
CA GLN A 204 17.18 37.28 1.53
C GLN A 204 15.77 36.66 1.53
N VAL A 205 15.30 36.20 2.69
CA VAL A 205 13.95 35.67 2.93
C VAL A 205 12.88 36.75 2.79
N SER A 206 13.12 37.98 3.24
CA SER A 206 12.19 39.11 3.09
C SER A 206 12.03 39.49 1.61
N LEU A 207 13.14 39.53 0.86
CA LEU A 207 13.11 39.78 -0.59
C LEU A 207 12.34 38.68 -1.34
N LEU A 208 12.58 37.41 -1.00
CA LEU A 208 11.87 36.29 -1.60
C LEU A 208 10.37 36.34 -1.28
N ARG A 209 10.00 36.63 -0.02
CA ARG A 209 8.60 36.73 0.42
C ARG A 209 7.89 37.88 -0.30
N ALA A 210 8.55 39.03 -0.45
CA ALA A 210 8.04 40.15 -1.22
C ALA A 210 7.82 39.75 -2.69
N PHE A 211 8.82 39.10 -3.31
CA PHE A 211 8.71 38.63 -4.70
C PHE A 211 7.55 37.65 -4.88
N ILE A 212 7.44 36.62 -4.04
CA ILE A 212 6.34 35.64 -4.09
C ILE A 212 4.99 36.35 -3.97
N LYS A 213 4.84 37.25 -2.99
CA LYS A 213 3.62 38.03 -2.80
C LYS A 213 3.27 38.86 -4.03
N THR A 214 4.26 39.51 -4.64
CA THR A 214 4.02 40.31 -5.86
C THR A 214 3.60 39.44 -7.05
N GLN A 215 4.18 38.25 -7.22
CA GLN A 215 3.80 37.36 -8.32
C GLN A 215 2.41 36.76 -8.13
N LEU A 216 2.11 36.33 -6.91
CA LEU A 216 0.81 35.75 -6.58
C LEU A 216 -0.32 36.78 -6.78
N ASN A 217 -0.10 38.04 -6.40
CA ASN A 217 -1.05 39.11 -6.64
C ASN A 217 -1.27 39.39 -8.14
N LYS A 218 -0.21 39.35 -8.97
CA LYS A 218 -0.34 39.54 -10.42
C LYS A 218 -1.15 38.42 -11.07
N GLU A 219 -0.87 37.16 -10.71
CA GLU A 219 -1.60 36.01 -11.25
C GLU A 219 -3.07 36.00 -10.80
N LEU A 220 -3.35 36.42 -9.56
CA LEU A 220 -4.72 36.60 -9.08
C LEU A 220 -5.48 37.65 -9.89
N GLU A 221 -4.84 38.78 -10.19
CA GLU A 221 -5.46 39.86 -10.97
C GLU A 221 -5.77 39.41 -12.41
N LEU A 222 -4.85 38.69 -13.04
CA LEU A 222 -5.07 38.09 -14.37
C LEU A 222 -6.21 37.06 -14.36
N LEU A 223 -6.26 36.20 -13.33
CA LEU A 223 -7.31 35.21 -13.19
C LEU A 223 -8.67 35.87 -12.98
N GLN A 224 -8.73 36.92 -12.17
CA GLN A 224 -9.96 37.68 -11.92
C GLN A 224 -10.50 38.31 -13.21
N GLN A 225 -9.63 38.96 -14.00
CA GLN A 225 -10.02 39.52 -15.30
C GLN A 225 -10.55 38.46 -16.26
N LEU A 226 -9.89 37.30 -16.35
CA LEU A 226 -10.31 36.21 -17.22
C LEU A 226 -11.68 35.65 -16.79
N VAL A 227 -11.90 35.47 -15.49
CA VAL A 227 -13.18 35.01 -14.95
C VAL A 227 -14.29 36.02 -15.27
N ASP A 228 -14.04 37.30 -15.07
CA ASP A 228 -15.02 38.36 -15.36
C ASP A 228 -15.38 38.41 -16.85
N GLU A 229 -14.38 38.29 -17.75
CA GLU A 229 -14.63 38.19 -19.19
C GLU A 229 -15.47 36.96 -19.55
N ARG A 230 -15.18 35.80 -18.94
CA ARG A 230 -15.94 34.57 -19.18
C ARG A 230 -17.37 34.68 -18.68
N LEU A 231 -17.58 35.29 -17.51
CA LEU A 231 -18.92 35.54 -16.97
C LEU A 231 -19.69 36.49 -17.88
N LYS A 232 -19.08 37.60 -18.30
CA LYS A 232 -19.72 38.58 -19.19
C LYS A 232 -20.09 37.99 -20.55
N ALA A 233 -19.19 37.22 -21.16
CA ALA A 233 -19.49 36.50 -22.41
C ALA A 233 -20.62 35.47 -22.23
N SER A 234 -20.70 34.82 -21.06
CA SER A 234 -21.79 33.89 -20.75
C SER A 234 -23.13 34.61 -20.57
N GLU A 235 -23.12 35.79 -19.93
CA GLU A 235 -24.29 36.63 -19.72
C GLU A 235 -24.83 37.17 -21.05
N GLU A 236 -23.96 37.68 -21.92
CA GLU A 236 -24.32 38.13 -23.28
C GLU A 236 -24.90 36.97 -24.11
N ARG A 237 -24.34 35.76 -23.98
CA ARG A 237 -24.86 34.55 -24.63
C ARG A 237 -26.24 34.16 -24.10
N LEU A 238 -26.52 34.35 -22.82
CA LEU A 238 -27.84 34.10 -22.25
C LEU A 238 -28.84 35.19 -22.67
N ASN A 239 -28.45 36.46 -22.62
CA ASN A 239 -29.29 37.59 -23.02
C ASN A 239 -29.66 37.54 -24.52
N SER A 240 -28.74 37.15 -25.39
CA SER A 240 -29.05 36.92 -26.82
C SER A 240 -30.05 35.78 -27.04
N LYS A 241 -30.00 34.72 -26.23
CA LYS A 241 -31.01 33.64 -26.27
C LYS A 241 -32.36 34.11 -25.73
N LEU A 242 -32.38 34.84 -24.62
CA LEU A 242 -33.61 35.40 -24.04
C LEU A 242 -34.30 36.35 -25.03
N THR A 243 -33.57 37.29 -25.62
CA THR A 243 -34.11 38.21 -26.63
C THR A 243 -34.62 37.51 -27.90
N THR A 244 -34.01 36.37 -28.28
CA THR A 244 -34.52 35.54 -29.39
C THR A 244 -35.86 34.90 -29.04
N LEU A 245 -36.05 34.48 -27.78
CA LEU A 245 -37.29 33.89 -27.28
C LEU A 245 -38.38 34.94 -26.99
N GLU A 246 -37.99 36.15 -26.60
CA GLU A 246 -38.91 37.27 -26.33
C GLU A 246 -39.42 37.97 -27.60
N ARG A 247 -38.87 37.66 -28.78
CA ARG A 247 -39.38 38.21 -30.04
C ARG A 247 -40.80 37.68 -30.28
N PRO A 248 -41.84 38.54 -30.31
CA PRO A 248 -43.21 38.08 -30.42
C PRO A 248 -43.42 37.35 -31.75
N PHE A 249 -44.12 36.21 -31.70
CA PHE A 249 -44.59 35.45 -32.85
C PHE A 249 -45.31 36.37 -33.85
N GLN A 250 -44.60 36.81 -34.90
CA GLN A 250 -45.28 37.36 -36.08
C GLN A 250 -45.86 36.18 -36.86
N LEU A 251 -47.19 36.05 -36.79
CA LEU A 251 -47.97 35.11 -37.60
C LEU A 251 -47.78 35.40 -39.11
N PRO A 252 -47.61 34.39 -39.96
CA PRO A 252 -47.55 34.58 -41.41
C PRO A 252 -48.93 35.03 -41.97
N PRO A 253 -48.99 35.73 -43.12
CA PRO A 253 -50.23 36.26 -43.67
C PRO A 253 -51.16 35.11 -44.09
N GLY A 254 -52.31 35.01 -43.42
CA GLY A 254 -53.35 34.02 -43.70
C GLY A 254 -54.01 34.23 -45.07
N LYS A 255 -54.10 33.14 -45.84
CA LYS A 255 -54.92 33.01 -47.06
C LYS A 255 -56.39 33.40 -46.79
N ASN A 256 -56.86 34.50 -47.36
CA ASN A 256 -58.28 34.81 -47.45
C ASN A 256 -58.96 33.91 -48.49
N LYS A 257 -59.78 32.97 -48.01
CA LYS A 257 -60.84 32.33 -48.79
C LYS A 257 -62.08 33.22 -48.72
N ASN A 258 -62.49 33.85 -49.83
CA ASN A 258 -63.83 34.39 -49.97
C ASN A 258 -64.63 33.54 -50.96
N LYS A 259 -65.76 33.03 -50.47
CA LYS A 259 -66.82 32.32 -51.17
C LYS A 259 -68.02 33.26 -51.24
N THR A 260 -68.50 33.66 -52.42
CA THR A 260 -69.92 34.02 -52.60
C THR A 260 -70.35 33.93 -54.06
N LYS A 261 -71.47 33.21 -54.25
CA LYS A 261 -72.48 33.22 -55.33
C LYS A 261 -72.06 33.32 -56.78
#